data_AF-D9MQK8-F1
#
_entry.id   AF-D9MQK8-F1
#
_cell.length_a   1.000
_cell.length_b   1.000
_cell.length_c   1.000
_cell.angle_alpha   90.00
_cell.angle_beta   90.00
_cell.angle_gamma   90.00
#
_symmetry.space_group_name_H-M   'P 1'
#
loop_
_entity.id
_entity.type
_entity.pdbx_description
1 polymer ?
#
loop_
_entity_poly.entity_id
_entity_poly.type
_entity_poly.pdbx_seq_one_letter_code
_entity_poly.pdbx_strand_id
1 'polypeptide(L)'
;HGFVSQSCISIFGRHVNVCLIARRSTRFAGTRFLKRGANFQGDVANEVETEQIVSDGQRLCAFTQMRGSIPSHWSQDISKMVPKPQIQVVICDPYAQTPSRHFERLLFHYGAPLIMLNLVKKRERRKHESIISKELEYSIRYLNQ
;
A
#
# COMPACT_ATOMS: atom_id res chain seq x y z
N HIS A 1 3.95 -12.20 -9.94
CA HIS A 1 3.25 -11.17 -10.76
C HIS A 1 3.86 -9.82 -10.50
N GLY A 2 3.99 -8.98 -11.53
CA GLY A 2 4.68 -7.71 -11.37
C GLY A 2 5.09 -7.07 -12.69
N PHE A 3 6.10 -6.21 -12.60
CA PHE A 3 6.77 -5.57 -13.71
C PHE A 3 8.28 -5.60 -13.46
N VAL A 4 9.07 -5.76 -14.52
CA VAL A 4 10.52 -5.53 -14.48
C VAL A 4 10.92 -4.87 -15.78
N SER A 5 11.70 -3.81 -15.68
CA SER A 5 12.32 -3.16 -16.83
C SER A 5 13.67 -2.60 -16.44
N GLN A 6 14.60 -2.61 -17.38
CA GLN A 6 15.91 -2.02 -17.22
C GLN A 6 16.24 -1.21 -18.47
N SER A 7 16.80 -0.02 -18.25
CA SER A 7 17.24 0.87 -19.32
C SER A 7 18.62 1.42 -18.98
N CYS A 8 19.49 1.49 -19.98
CA CYS A 8 20.76 2.22 -19.91
C CYS A 8 20.54 3.64 -20.43
N ILE A 9 20.88 4.63 -19.63
CA ILE A 9 20.78 6.06 -19.97
C ILE A 9 22.14 6.73 -19.82
N SER A 10 22.35 7.82 -20.55
CA SER A 10 23.56 8.65 -20.41
C SER A 10 23.25 9.89 -19.58
N ILE A 11 23.94 10.06 -18.46
CA ILE A 11 23.82 11.23 -17.58
C ILE A 11 25.20 11.90 -17.52
N PHE A 12 25.32 13.11 -18.07
CA PHE A 12 26.60 13.84 -18.16
C PHE A 12 27.75 13.02 -18.76
N GLY A 13 27.45 12.23 -19.81
CA GLY A 13 28.44 11.39 -20.51
C GLY A 13 28.78 10.07 -19.80
N ARG A 14 28.14 9.77 -18.66
CA ARG A 14 28.29 8.48 -17.97
C ARG A 14 27.10 7.59 -18.24
N HIS A 15 27.37 6.32 -18.54
CA HIS A 15 26.33 5.30 -18.67
C HIS A 15 25.82 4.89 -17.28
N VAL A 16 24.51 4.98 -17.10
CA VAL A 16 23.81 4.61 -15.87
C VAL A 16 22.70 3.64 -16.22
N ASN A 17 22.69 2.49 -15.56
CA ASN A 17 21.62 1.51 -15.65
C ASN A 17 20.57 1.84 -14.59
N VAL A 18 19.33 1.99 -15.02
CA VAL A 18 18.17 2.12 -14.14
C VAL A 18 17.29 0.89 -14.33
N CYS A 19 17.03 0.17 -13.25
CA CYS A 19 16.10 -0.94 -13.20
C CYS A 19 14.91 -0.57 -12.32
N LEU A 20 13.70 -0.87 -12.77
CA LEU A 20 12.48 -0.73 -12.01
C LEU A 20 11.81 -2.10 -11.89
N ILE A 21 11.64 -2.56 -10.66
CA ILE A 21 10.96 -3.82 -10.34
C ILE A 21 9.71 -3.48 -9.53
N ALA A 22 8.56 -4.01 -9.92
CA ALA A 22 7.35 -3.97 -9.11
C ALA A 22 6.87 -5.39 -8.82
N ARG A 23 6.78 -5.75 -7.54
CA ARG A 23 6.39 -7.09 -7.06
C ARG A 23 5.01 -7.00 -6.40
N ARG A 24 4.01 -7.72 -6.95
CA ARG A 24 2.67 -7.77 -6.37
C ARG A 24 2.55 -8.94 -5.40
N SER A 25 2.11 -8.66 -4.17
CA SER A 25 1.88 -9.66 -3.12
C SER A 25 0.79 -10.66 -3.51
N THR A 26 0.98 -11.91 -3.12
CA THR A 26 0.01 -13.00 -3.30
C THR A 26 -0.76 -13.35 -2.02
N ARG A 27 -0.33 -12.85 -0.85
CA ARG A 27 -0.85 -13.26 0.46
C ARG A 27 -2.35 -12.96 0.64
N PHE A 28 -2.81 -11.79 0.18
CA PHE A 28 -4.23 -11.44 0.13
C PHE A 28 -4.67 -11.09 -1.30
N ALA A 29 -4.33 -11.97 -2.25
CA ALA A 29 -4.69 -11.81 -3.65
C ALA A 29 -6.19 -11.99 -3.93
N GLY A 30 -6.70 -11.21 -4.88
CA GLY A 30 -8.06 -11.24 -5.40
C GLY A 30 -8.28 -10.10 -6.39
N THR A 31 -9.46 -10.04 -7.01
CA THR A 31 -9.77 -8.92 -7.93
C THR A 31 -9.97 -7.62 -7.13
N ARG A 32 -9.59 -6.47 -7.71
CA ARG A 32 -9.53 -5.16 -7.04
C ARG A 32 -10.82 -4.73 -6.32
N PHE A 33 -11.97 -5.24 -6.75
CA PHE A 33 -13.27 -4.93 -6.15
C PHE A 33 -13.80 -6.04 -5.23
N LEU A 34 -13.40 -7.31 -5.45
CA LEU A 34 -13.78 -8.41 -4.56
C LEU A 34 -12.86 -8.51 -3.33
N LYS A 35 -11.62 -8.01 -3.42
CA LYS A 35 -10.67 -7.98 -2.30
C LYS A 35 -10.08 -6.59 -2.08
N ARG A 36 -10.42 -6.03 -0.92
CA ARG A 36 -9.94 -4.75 -0.37
C ARG A 36 -9.73 -4.89 1.13
N GLY A 37 -9.07 -3.89 1.71
CA GLY A 37 -8.70 -3.92 3.13
C GLY A 37 -7.62 -4.95 3.44
N ALA A 38 -7.70 -5.55 4.62
CA ALA A 38 -6.80 -6.56 5.11
C ALA A 38 -7.53 -7.82 5.61
N ASN A 39 -6.81 -8.95 5.61
CA ASN A 39 -7.21 -10.14 6.36
C ASN A 39 -6.78 -10.03 7.83
N PHE A 40 -7.19 -10.99 8.67
CA PHE A 40 -6.81 -11.02 10.09
C PHE A 40 -5.31 -11.25 10.33
N GLN A 41 -4.53 -11.66 9.32
CA GLN A 41 -3.09 -11.82 9.43
C GLN A 41 -2.31 -10.51 9.18
N GLY A 42 -2.99 -9.41 8.82
CA GLY A 42 -2.35 -8.14 8.47
C GLY A 42 -1.86 -8.06 7.02
N ASP A 43 -2.29 -8.99 6.16
CA ASP A 43 -2.02 -8.92 4.73
C ASP A 43 -3.04 -8.03 4.04
N VAL A 44 -2.55 -6.96 3.43
CA VAL A 44 -3.39 -6.00 2.71
C VAL A 44 -3.58 -6.42 1.26
N ALA A 45 -4.79 -6.17 0.74
CA ALA A 45 -5.08 -6.40 -0.66
C ALA A 45 -4.33 -5.39 -1.53
N ASN A 46 -4.04 -5.77 -2.78
CA ASN A 46 -3.36 -4.90 -3.76
C ASN A 46 -2.00 -4.35 -3.28
N GLU A 47 -1.31 -5.08 -2.40
CA GLU A 47 0.05 -4.74 -1.97
C GLU A 47 1.04 -4.92 -3.13
N VAL A 48 1.81 -3.87 -3.39
CA VAL A 48 2.88 -3.81 -4.38
C VAL A 48 4.09 -3.16 -3.73
N GLU A 49 5.22 -3.83 -3.88
CA GLU A 49 6.55 -3.27 -3.61
C GLU A 49 7.17 -2.82 -4.93
N THR A 50 7.57 -1.56 -5.00
CA THR A 50 8.29 -1.00 -6.15
C THR A 50 9.71 -0.66 -5.72
N GLU A 51 10.70 -1.22 -6.40
CA GLU A 51 12.10 -1.00 -6.16
C GLU A 51 12.76 -0.41 -7.40
N GLN A 52 13.38 0.76 -7.23
CA GLN A 52 14.21 1.39 -8.23
C GLN A 52 15.67 1.13 -7.88
N ILE A 53 16.40 0.49 -8.80
CA ILE A 53 17.83 0.21 -8.67
C ILE A 53 18.57 1.06 -9.70
N VAL A 54 19.59 1.78 -9.27
CA VAL A 54 20.45 2.59 -10.15
C VAL A 54 21.89 2.14 -9.97
N SER A 55 22.57 1.90 -11.09
CA SER A 55 23.99 1.54 -11.09
C SER A 55 24.77 2.22 -12.21
N ASP A 56 25.95 2.73 -11.89
CA ASP A 56 26.91 3.31 -12.85
C ASP A 56 28.10 2.36 -13.15
N GLY A 57 27.98 1.09 -12.75
CA GLY A 57 29.04 0.08 -12.87
C GLY A 57 30.06 0.09 -11.72
N GLN A 58 30.12 1.15 -10.91
CA GLN A 58 30.96 1.22 -9.71
C GLN A 58 30.14 1.22 -8.41
N ARG A 59 28.99 1.90 -8.46
CA ARG A 59 28.06 2.06 -7.35
C ARG A 59 26.72 1.46 -7.72
N LEU A 60 26.01 1.04 -6.69
CA LEU A 60 24.65 0.56 -6.77
C LEU A 60 23.86 1.18 -5.63
N CYS A 61 22.71 1.76 -5.94
CA CYS A 61 21.74 2.17 -4.95
C CYS A 61 20.37 1.59 -5.30
N ALA A 62 19.58 1.30 -4.27
CA ALA A 62 18.22 0.82 -4.39
C ALA A 62 17.32 1.69 -3.52
N PHE A 63 16.12 1.97 -4.01
CA PHE A 63 15.09 2.68 -3.28
C PHE A 63 13.75 1.97 -3.42
N THR A 64 13.14 1.63 -2.29
CA THR A 64 11.93 0.82 -2.23
C THR A 64 10.76 1.64 -1.71
N GLN A 65 9.62 1.53 -2.38
CA GLN A 65 8.35 2.13 -1.98
C GLN A 65 7.25 1.08 -1.97
N MET A 66 6.36 1.19 -0.98
CA MET A 66 5.21 0.30 -0.83
C MET A 66 3.91 1.01 -1.18
N ARG A 67 2.99 0.27 -1.79
CA ARG A 67 1.61 0.69 -2.02
C ARG A 67 0.68 -0.46 -1.69
N GLY A 68 -0.37 -0.22 -0.92
CA GLY A 68 -1.36 -1.24 -0.59
C GLY A 68 -2.73 -0.67 -0.25
N SER A 69 -3.69 -1.54 0.02
CA SER A 69 -4.95 -1.14 0.64
C SER A 69 -4.71 -0.68 2.09
N ILE A 70 -5.60 0.17 2.61
CA ILE A 70 -5.59 0.56 4.02
C ILE A 70 -5.75 -0.71 4.88
N PRO A 71 -4.90 -0.93 5.91
CA PRO A 71 -4.86 -2.17 6.71
C PRO A 71 -6.01 -2.26 7.71
N SER A 72 -7.25 -2.23 7.24
CA SER A 72 -8.46 -2.42 8.02
C SER A 72 -9.47 -3.29 7.28
N HIS A 73 -10.52 -3.75 7.97
CA HIS A 73 -11.52 -4.65 7.41
C HIS A 73 -12.66 -3.86 6.74
N TRP A 74 -12.48 -3.50 5.48
CA TRP A 74 -13.48 -2.78 4.69
C TRP A 74 -13.69 -3.39 3.31
N SER A 75 -14.89 -3.19 2.75
CA SER A 75 -15.28 -3.70 1.45
C SER A 75 -15.97 -2.63 0.62
N GLN A 76 -16.17 -2.94 -0.67
CA GLN A 76 -17.04 -2.18 -1.56
C GLN A 76 -18.06 -3.13 -2.16
N ASP A 77 -19.34 -2.80 -2.01
CA ASP A 77 -20.42 -3.60 -2.57
C ASP A 77 -20.54 -3.34 -4.08
N ILE A 78 -20.06 -4.30 -4.87
CA ILE A 78 -20.15 -4.30 -6.32
C ILE A 78 -21.33 -5.08 -6.89
N SER A 79 -22.22 -5.60 -6.04
CA SER A 79 -23.43 -6.31 -6.51
C SER A 79 -24.34 -5.41 -7.34
N LYS A 80 -24.36 -4.11 -7.02
CA LYS A 80 -25.06 -3.09 -7.78
C LYS A 80 -24.08 -2.51 -8.80
N MET A 81 -24.43 -2.57 -10.10
CA MET A 81 -23.66 -1.95 -11.19
C MET A 81 -23.77 -0.41 -11.13
N VAL A 82 -23.27 0.17 -10.04
CA VAL A 82 -23.22 1.62 -9.82
C VAL A 82 -21.83 2.15 -10.11
N PRO A 83 -21.69 3.37 -10.68
CA PRO A 83 -20.39 3.94 -11.02
C PRO A 83 -19.44 4.10 -9.83
N LYS A 84 -19.97 4.26 -8.60
CA LYS A 84 -19.19 4.43 -7.38
C LYS A 84 -19.75 3.58 -6.23
N PRO A 85 -19.35 2.29 -6.16
CA PRO A 85 -19.71 1.36 -5.08
C PRO A 85 -19.44 1.94 -3.69
N GLN A 86 -20.42 1.84 -2.78
CA GLN A 86 -20.26 2.35 -1.41
C GLN A 86 -19.16 1.60 -0.66
N ILE A 87 -18.37 2.33 0.12
CA ILE A 87 -17.36 1.78 1.03
C ILE A 87 -18.01 1.51 2.38
N GLN A 88 -17.81 0.32 2.92
CA GLN A 88 -18.32 -0.08 4.23
C GLN A 88 -17.19 -0.70 5.06
N VAL A 89 -17.09 -0.29 6.32
CA VAL A 89 -16.26 -0.99 7.31
C VAL A 89 -17.07 -2.20 7.76
N VAL A 90 -16.54 -3.39 7.49
CA VAL A 90 -17.25 -4.66 7.73
C VAL A 90 -17.02 -5.13 9.17
N ILE A 91 -15.82 -4.91 9.69
CA ILE A 91 -15.43 -5.30 11.05
C ILE A 91 -14.76 -4.10 11.71
N CYS A 92 -15.22 -3.78 12.92
CA CYS A 92 -14.58 -2.79 13.78
C CYS A 92 -13.41 -3.46 14.53
N ASP A 93 -12.22 -2.87 14.44
CA ASP A 93 -11.01 -3.32 15.14
C ASP A 93 -10.60 -2.25 16.18
N PRO A 94 -11.20 -2.27 17.38
CA PRO A 94 -11.01 -1.23 18.39
C PRO A 94 -9.60 -1.23 19.01
N TYR A 95 -8.81 -2.28 18.79
CA TYR A 95 -7.46 -2.42 19.32
C TYR A 95 -6.39 -2.38 18.21
N ALA A 96 -6.79 -2.01 16.99
CA ALA A 96 -5.93 -1.93 15.81
C ALA A 96 -5.03 -3.18 15.61
N GLN A 97 -5.53 -4.38 15.92
CA GLN A 97 -4.76 -5.63 15.84
C GLN A 97 -4.31 -5.94 14.41
N THR A 98 -5.21 -5.78 13.43
CA THR A 98 -4.92 -6.01 12.01
C THR A 98 -3.92 -4.98 11.47
N PRO A 99 -4.09 -3.66 11.70
CA PRO A 99 -3.06 -2.66 11.41
C PRO A 99 -1.72 -2.94 12.10
N SER A 100 -1.71 -3.35 13.37
CA SER A 100 -0.49 -3.67 14.12
C SER A 100 0.31 -4.77 13.43
N ARG A 101 -0.32 -5.91 13.11
CA ARG A 101 0.36 -7.01 12.38
C ARG A 101 0.92 -6.57 11.04
N HIS A 102 0.17 -5.72 10.32
CA HIS A 102 0.62 -5.17 9.06
C HIS A 102 1.88 -4.31 9.23
N PHE A 103 1.87 -3.37 10.20
CA PHE A 103 2.98 -2.46 10.44
C PHE A 103 4.19 -3.17 11.05
N GLU A 104 4.00 -4.16 11.93
CA GLU A 104 5.06 -5.01 12.44
C GLU A 104 5.79 -5.73 11.32
N ARG A 105 5.06 -6.29 10.35
CA ARG A 105 5.68 -6.91 9.17
C ARG A 105 6.47 -5.90 8.34
N LEU A 106 5.93 -4.69 8.13
CA LEU A 106 6.65 -3.65 7.39
C LEU A 106 7.91 -3.19 8.14
N LEU A 107 7.83 -2.98 9.46
CA LEU A 107 8.97 -2.63 10.30
C LEU A 107 10.03 -3.73 10.31
N PHE A 108 9.62 -4.99 10.36
CA PHE A 108 10.52 -6.14 10.30
C PHE A 108 11.33 -6.18 8.98
N HIS A 109 10.69 -5.87 7.85
CA HIS A 109 11.36 -5.92 6.55
C HIS A 109 12.10 -4.64 6.16
N TYR A 110 11.57 -3.47 6.49
CA TYR A 110 12.07 -2.17 6.00
C TYR A 110 12.64 -1.27 7.09
N GLY A 111 12.47 -1.62 8.36
CA GLY A 111 12.91 -0.81 9.49
C GLY A 111 12.06 0.43 9.74
N ALA A 112 12.52 1.24 10.70
CA ALA A 112 11.90 2.50 11.09
C ALA A 112 12.66 3.71 10.51
N PRO A 113 11.98 4.85 10.24
CA PRO A 113 10.55 5.09 10.42
C PRO A 113 9.70 4.62 9.22
N LEU A 114 8.45 4.20 9.48
CA LEU A 114 7.44 4.02 8.44
C LEU A 114 6.71 5.34 8.18
N ILE A 115 6.82 5.86 6.95
CA ILE A 115 6.15 7.09 6.52
C ILE A 115 4.96 6.74 5.63
N MET A 116 3.75 7.04 6.12
CA MET A 116 2.50 6.78 5.40
C MET A 116 1.98 8.02 4.70
N LEU A 117 1.80 7.94 3.37
CA LEU A 117 1.23 9.02 2.58
C LEU A 117 -0.25 8.74 2.28
N ASN A 118 -1.15 9.43 2.98
CA ASN A 118 -2.59 9.31 2.76
C ASN A 118 -3.11 10.47 1.90
N LEU A 119 -3.49 10.18 0.65
CA LEU A 119 -4.01 11.14 -0.32
C LEU A 119 -5.53 11.06 -0.50
N VAL A 120 -6.26 10.43 0.42
CA VAL A 120 -7.72 10.34 0.38
C VAL A 120 -8.34 11.74 0.46
N LYS A 121 -9.33 11.98 -0.41
CA LYS A 121 -10.05 13.27 -0.48
C LYS A 121 -10.74 13.58 0.85
N LYS A 122 -10.31 14.65 1.53
CA LYS A 122 -10.90 15.08 2.81
C LYS A 122 -12.20 15.88 2.69
N ARG A 123 -12.34 16.70 1.64
CA ARG A 123 -13.54 17.53 1.40
C ARG A 123 -14.48 16.83 0.42
N GLU A 124 -15.50 16.16 0.94
CA GLU A 124 -16.51 15.46 0.14
C GLU A 124 -17.91 15.99 0.45
N ARG A 125 -18.77 16.15 -0.57
CA ARG A 125 -20.20 16.49 -0.39
C ARG A 125 -20.97 15.37 0.33
N ARG A 126 -20.60 14.12 0.07
CA ARG A 126 -21.12 12.92 0.73
C ARG A 126 -19.91 12.08 1.14
N LYS A 127 -19.88 11.62 2.39
CA LYS A 127 -18.78 10.80 2.92
C LYS A 127 -18.66 9.52 2.09
N HIS A 128 -17.46 9.24 1.60
CA HIS A 128 -17.19 8.02 0.86
C HIS A 128 -15.82 7.45 1.24
N GLU A 129 -14.74 8.08 0.79
CA GLU A 129 -13.38 7.60 1.08
C GLU A 129 -12.89 8.14 2.41
N SER A 130 -13.43 9.25 2.88
CA SER A 130 -13.10 9.82 4.20
C SER A 130 -13.36 8.87 5.37
N ILE A 131 -14.19 7.82 5.19
CA ILE A 131 -14.43 6.79 6.20
C ILE A 131 -13.14 5.99 6.45
N ILE A 132 -12.54 5.42 5.41
CA ILE A 132 -11.31 4.62 5.53
C ILE A 132 -10.09 5.47 5.93
N SER A 133 -10.08 6.76 5.57
CA SER A 133 -9.06 7.69 6.05
C SER A 133 -9.10 7.84 7.58
N LYS A 134 -10.30 7.88 8.16
CA LYS A 134 -10.47 7.99 9.62
C LYS A 134 -10.06 6.71 10.33
N GLU A 135 -10.39 5.55 9.77
CA GLU A 135 -9.93 4.25 10.29
C GLU A 135 -8.41 4.16 10.36
N LEU A 136 -7.73 4.60 9.29
CA LEU A 136 -6.26 4.63 9.25
C LEU A 136 -5.69 5.61 10.29
N GLU A 137 -6.22 6.83 10.36
CA GLU A 137 -5.78 7.84 11.33
C GLU A 137 -6.00 7.38 12.78
N TYR A 138 -7.13 6.73 13.07
CA TYR A 138 -7.42 6.14 14.37
C TYR A 138 -6.40 5.06 14.72
N SER A 139 -6.18 4.11 13.82
CA SER A 139 -5.24 3.00 14.03
C SER A 139 -3.83 3.50 14.31
N ILE A 140 -3.35 4.48 13.53
CA ILE A 140 -2.02 5.07 13.72
C ILE A 140 -1.92 5.77 15.08
N ARG A 141 -2.94 6.55 15.47
CA ARG A 141 -2.94 7.23 16.77
C ARG A 141 -2.98 6.26 17.94
N TYR A 142 -3.73 5.17 17.82
CA TYR A 142 -3.83 4.14 18.84
C TYR A 142 -2.51 3.39 19.02
N LEU A 143 -1.83 3.03 17.93
CA LEU A 143 -0.56 2.29 17.97
C LEU A 143 0.66 3.14 18.35
N ASN A 144 0.56 4.47 18.24
CA ASN A 144 1.61 5.41 18.67
C ASN A 144 1.45 5.89 20.12
N GLN A 145 0.53 5.30 20.89
CA GLN A 145 0.43 5.53 22.34
C GLN A 145 1.67 4.98 23.06
#